data_AF-A0AAW9I756-F1
#
_entry.id   AF-A0AAW9I756-F1
#
_cell.length_a   1.000
_cell.length_b   1.000
_cell.length_c   1.000
_cell.angle_alpha   90.00
_cell.angle_beta   90.00
_cell.angle_gamma   90.00
#
_symmetry.space_group_name_H-M   'P 1'
#
loop_
_entity.id
_entity.type
_entity.pdbx_description
1 polymer ?
#
loop_
_entity_poly.entity_id
_entity_poly.type
_entity_poly.pdbx_seq_one_letter_code
_entity_poly.pdbx_strand_id
1 'polypeptide(L)'
;DTIRQKAALWILDNKIKNHLEDRPFFMSCYYAAYDETAHINGVYSKEAINDLEKIDLLVGELIEKVHKMTNDNVVVCVVSDHGTIDNKYDIKPNILFAKHKLIEIDENGKLSDWNVWCQRSGGTGQIRLKDKNNQEIRSKLEVILNELIKDENSGISEVITGEEARESRRGFPDADYVIISKPGYEIREDTIGEYLDSNT
;
A
#
# COMPACT_ATOMS: atom_id res chain seq x y z
N ASP A 1 -15.28 -4.98 -11.22
CA ASP A 1 -15.17 -4.02 -12.34
C ASP A 1 -16.37 -3.92 -13.26
N THR A 2 -16.98 -5.00 -13.72
CA THR A 2 -18.17 -4.93 -14.61
C THR A 2 -19.33 -4.09 -14.06
N ILE A 3 -19.58 -4.10 -12.74
CA ILE A 3 -20.60 -3.24 -12.11
C ILE A 3 -20.21 -1.77 -12.21
N ARG A 4 -18.93 -1.44 -11.97
CA ARG A 4 -18.39 -0.08 -12.08
C ARG A 4 -18.52 0.44 -13.51
N GLN A 5 -18.22 -0.42 -14.50
CA GLN A 5 -18.42 -0.09 -15.91
C GLN A 5 -19.88 0.24 -16.21
N LYS A 6 -20.82 -0.62 -15.83
CA LYS A 6 -22.26 -0.39 -16.05
C LYS A 6 -22.72 0.94 -15.44
N ALA A 7 -22.23 1.26 -14.24
CA ALA A 7 -22.51 2.54 -13.60
C ALA A 7 -21.93 3.72 -14.38
N ALA A 8 -20.67 3.63 -14.84
CA ALA A 8 -20.03 4.68 -15.64
C ALA A 8 -20.79 4.95 -16.95
N LEU A 9 -21.15 3.91 -17.69
CA LEU A 9 -21.94 4.04 -18.93
C LEU A 9 -23.31 4.67 -18.66
N TRP A 10 -23.97 4.26 -17.58
CA TRP A 10 -25.26 4.82 -17.18
C TRP A 10 -25.15 6.30 -16.81
N ILE A 11 -24.11 6.71 -16.08
CA ILE A 11 -23.85 8.12 -15.73
C ILE A 11 -23.66 8.94 -17.00
N LEU A 12 -22.86 8.46 -17.96
CA LEU A 12 -22.67 9.15 -19.25
C LEU A 12 -24.02 9.39 -19.94
N ASP A 13 -24.84 8.35 -20.09
CA ASP A 13 -26.12 8.44 -20.81
C ASP A 13 -27.17 9.29 -20.11
N ASN A 14 -27.25 9.22 -18.78
CA ASN A 14 -28.40 9.75 -18.03
C ASN A 14 -28.10 11.04 -17.28
N LYS A 15 -26.83 11.35 -17.03
CA LYS A 15 -26.43 12.49 -16.20
C LYS A 15 -25.52 13.48 -16.91
N ILE A 16 -24.75 13.04 -17.91
CA ILE A 16 -23.78 13.91 -18.60
C ILE A 16 -24.27 14.32 -19.98
N LYS A 17 -24.72 13.37 -20.81
CA LYS A 17 -25.04 13.59 -22.23
C LYS A 17 -25.92 14.81 -22.51
N ASN A 18 -26.96 15.03 -21.70
CA ASN A 18 -27.94 16.10 -21.91
C ASN A 18 -27.46 17.49 -21.46
N HIS A 19 -26.24 17.62 -20.94
CA HIS A 19 -25.69 18.87 -20.41
C HIS A 19 -24.38 19.29 -21.06
N LEU A 20 -23.98 18.62 -22.15
CA LEU A 20 -22.68 18.85 -22.80
C LEU A 20 -22.53 20.24 -23.42
N GLU A 21 -23.63 20.86 -23.84
CA GLU A 21 -23.62 22.23 -24.37
C GLU A 21 -23.57 23.29 -23.26
N ASP A 22 -24.11 22.98 -22.08
CA ASP A 22 -24.29 23.93 -21.00
C ASP A 22 -23.04 24.06 -20.11
N ARG A 23 -22.28 22.97 -19.96
CA ARG A 23 -21.16 22.90 -19.00
C ARG A 23 -20.15 21.79 -19.31
N PRO A 24 -18.87 22.00 -18.94
CA PRO A 24 -17.90 20.91 -18.92
C PRO A 24 -18.27 19.87 -17.86
N PHE A 25 -17.77 18.65 -18.03
CA PHE A 25 -17.87 17.58 -17.04
C PHE A 25 -16.49 17.05 -16.66
N PHE A 26 -16.42 16.47 -15.47
CA PHE A 26 -15.30 15.65 -15.02
C PHE A 26 -15.86 14.35 -14.48
N MET A 27 -15.30 13.22 -14.90
CA MET A 27 -15.70 11.89 -14.45
C MET A 27 -14.45 11.05 -14.24
N SER A 28 -14.39 10.35 -13.10
CA SER A 28 -13.40 9.31 -12.84
C SER A 28 -14.08 7.94 -12.81
N CYS A 29 -13.35 6.92 -13.25
CA CYS A 29 -13.73 5.52 -13.12
C CYS A 29 -12.53 4.75 -12.60
N TYR A 30 -12.77 3.77 -11.73
CA TYR A 30 -11.74 2.99 -11.05
C TYR A 30 -11.94 1.51 -11.35
N TYR A 31 -10.86 0.84 -11.74
CA TYR A 31 -10.80 -0.60 -11.99
C TYR A 31 -9.75 -1.22 -11.08
N ALA A 32 -10.12 -2.29 -10.37
CA ALA A 32 -9.33 -2.83 -9.26
C ALA A 32 -8.98 -4.31 -9.42
N ALA A 33 -9.58 -5.00 -10.39
CA ALA A 33 -9.50 -6.46 -10.47
C ALA A 33 -8.06 -6.95 -10.67
N TYR A 34 -7.26 -6.23 -11.46
CA TYR A 34 -5.85 -6.58 -11.66
C TYR A 34 -5.06 -6.58 -10.34
N ASP A 35 -5.22 -5.54 -9.52
CA ASP A 35 -4.48 -5.38 -8.26
C ASP A 35 -4.79 -6.53 -7.29
N GLU A 36 -6.07 -6.81 -7.06
CA GLU A 36 -6.53 -7.91 -6.20
C GLU A 36 -5.99 -9.27 -6.67
N THR A 37 -6.10 -9.54 -7.98
CA THR A 37 -5.68 -10.83 -8.54
C THR A 37 -4.16 -10.98 -8.56
N ALA A 38 -3.42 -9.90 -8.85
CA ALA A 38 -1.96 -9.88 -8.81
C ALA A 38 -1.42 -10.10 -7.39
N HIS A 39 -2.08 -9.53 -6.37
CA HIS A 39 -1.73 -9.78 -4.96
C HIS A 39 -1.87 -11.24 -4.56
N ILE A 40 -2.84 -11.97 -5.11
CA ILE A 40 -3.11 -13.37 -4.76
C ILE A 40 -2.24 -14.34 -5.58
N ASN A 41 -2.12 -14.11 -6.89
CA ASN A 41 -1.57 -15.09 -7.82
C ASN A 41 -0.19 -14.72 -8.37
N GLY A 42 0.28 -13.50 -8.11
CA GLY A 42 1.49 -12.93 -8.67
C GLY A 42 1.22 -12.08 -9.92
N VAL A 43 2.10 -11.11 -10.15
CA VAL A 43 1.92 -9.99 -11.08
C VAL A 43 1.86 -10.40 -12.56
N TYR A 44 2.42 -11.57 -12.90
CA TYR A 44 2.42 -12.16 -14.24
C TYR A 44 1.64 -13.48 -14.33
N SER A 45 0.79 -13.76 -13.35
CA SER A 45 -0.08 -14.94 -13.39
C SER A 45 -1.07 -14.87 -14.55
N LYS A 46 -1.56 -16.02 -15.01
CA LYS A 46 -2.57 -16.07 -16.08
C LYS A 46 -3.85 -15.36 -15.64
N GLU A 47 -4.18 -15.47 -14.36
CA GLU A 47 -5.31 -14.84 -13.70
C GLU A 47 -5.18 -13.31 -13.74
N ALA A 48 -4.04 -12.76 -13.33
CA ALA A 48 -3.81 -11.32 -13.33
C ALA A 48 -3.84 -10.75 -14.74
N ILE A 49 -3.18 -11.41 -15.70
CA ILE A 49 -3.17 -10.97 -17.10
C ILE A 49 -4.57 -11.00 -17.72
N ASN A 50 -5.36 -12.04 -17.44
CA ASN A 50 -6.74 -12.12 -17.91
C ASN A 50 -7.63 -11.01 -17.34
N ASP A 51 -7.42 -10.58 -16.09
CA ASP A 51 -8.14 -9.42 -15.56
C ASP A 51 -7.68 -8.10 -16.16
N LEU A 52 -6.38 -7.97 -16.49
CA LEU A 52 -5.88 -6.80 -17.21
C LEU A 52 -6.47 -6.70 -18.62
N GLU A 53 -6.56 -7.80 -19.36
CA GLU A 53 -7.20 -7.87 -20.68
C GLU A 53 -8.69 -7.50 -20.62
N LYS A 54 -9.39 -7.92 -19.56
CA LYS A 54 -10.79 -7.48 -19.35
C LYS A 54 -10.87 -5.98 -19.07
N ILE A 55 -9.95 -5.42 -18.28
CA ILE A 55 -9.91 -3.97 -18.01
C ILE A 55 -9.67 -3.20 -19.32
N ASP A 56 -8.76 -3.66 -20.18
CA ASP A 56 -8.51 -3.06 -21.50
C ASP A 56 -9.81 -2.95 -22.33
N LEU A 57 -10.60 -4.03 -22.40
CA LEU A 57 -11.89 -4.03 -23.10
C LEU A 57 -12.88 -3.01 -22.48
N LEU A 58 -12.98 -2.94 -21.15
CA LEU A 58 -13.90 -2.03 -20.47
C LEU A 58 -13.49 -0.56 -20.64
N VAL A 59 -12.19 -0.28 -20.57
CA VAL A 59 -11.62 1.05 -20.81
C VAL A 59 -11.88 1.46 -22.26
N GLY A 60 -11.61 0.57 -23.22
CA GLY A 60 -11.88 0.82 -24.64
C GLY A 60 -13.35 1.20 -24.90
N GLU A 61 -14.30 0.44 -24.36
CA GLU A 61 -15.73 0.74 -24.48
C GLU A 61 -16.08 2.14 -23.91
N LEU A 62 -15.51 2.49 -22.76
CA LEU A 62 -15.78 3.77 -22.12
C LEU A 62 -15.21 4.94 -22.93
N ILE A 63 -14.01 4.78 -23.48
CA ILE A 63 -13.33 5.74 -24.36
C ILE A 63 -14.15 5.95 -25.63
N GLU A 64 -14.50 4.88 -26.34
CA GLU A 64 -15.30 4.98 -27.57
C GLU A 64 -16.62 5.69 -27.33
N LYS A 65 -17.31 5.36 -26.22
CA LYS A 65 -18.57 6.00 -25.86
C LYS A 65 -18.41 7.49 -25.61
N VAL A 66 -17.42 7.91 -24.81
CA VAL A 66 -17.26 9.33 -24.47
C VAL A 66 -16.81 10.16 -25.67
N HIS A 67 -15.95 9.62 -26.54
CA HIS A 67 -15.57 10.26 -27.80
C HIS A 67 -16.79 10.48 -28.72
N LYS A 68 -17.60 9.43 -28.93
CA LYS A 68 -18.84 9.54 -29.72
C LYS A 68 -19.83 10.54 -29.11
N MET A 69 -19.96 10.54 -27.78
CA MET A 69 -20.88 11.41 -27.06
C MET A 69 -20.49 12.89 -27.14
N THR A 70 -19.17 13.18 -27.17
CA THR A 70 -18.61 14.54 -27.15
C THR A 70 -18.14 15.04 -28.51
N ASN A 71 -18.28 14.23 -29.57
CA ASN A 71 -17.71 14.50 -30.90
C ASN A 71 -16.21 14.82 -30.81
N ASP A 72 -15.47 13.92 -30.15
CA ASP A 72 -14.02 14.01 -29.87
C ASP A 72 -13.58 15.21 -29.02
N ASN A 73 -14.50 16.01 -28.49
CA ASN A 73 -14.19 17.10 -27.57
C ASN A 73 -14.08 16.61 -26.12
N VAL A 74 -13.12 15.72 -25.87
CA VAL A 74 -12.83 15.17 -24.54
C VAL A 74 -11.35 14.84 -24.42
N VAL A 75 -10.80 15.04 -23.23
CA VAL A 75 -9.47 14.55 -22.88
C VAL A 75 -9.62 13.34 -21.99
N VAL A 76 -9.00 12.22 -22.39
CA VAL A 76 -8.95 11.00 -21.60
C VAL A 76 -7.55 10.84 -21.04
N CYS A 77 -7.47 10.61 -19.72
CA CYS A 77 -6.24 10.24 -19.04
C CYS A 77 -6.42 8.87 -18.39
N VAL A 78 -5.54 7.93 -18.74
CA VAL A 78 -5.45 6.61 -18.09
C VAL A 78 -4.18 6.61 -17.25
N VAL A 79 -4.33 6.40 -15.95
CA VAL A 79 -3.24 6.43 -14.98
C VAL A 79 -3.37 5.26 -14.01
N SER A 80 -2.24 4.86 -13.42
CA SER A 80 -2.20 3.98 -12.25
C SER A 80 -1.75 4.81 -11.04
N ASP A 81 -2.23 4.47 -9.86
CA ASP A 81 -1.78 5.03 -8.59
C ASP A 81 -0.44 4.43 -8.12
N HIS A 82 -0.19 3.16 -8.46
CA HIS A 82 1.09 2.49 -8.20
C HIS A 82 1.41 1.35 -9.18
N GLY A 83 2.63 0.81 -9.07
CA GLY A 83 3.01 -0.47 -9.67
C GLY A 83 2.82 -1.63 -8.68
N THR A 84 3.25 -2.83 -9.07
CA THR A 84 3.22 -4.02 -8.19
C THR A 84 4.43 -4.90 -8.43
N ILE A 85 4.84 -5.66 -7.40
CA ILE A 85 5.91 -6.65 -7.43
C ILE A 85 5.48 -7.86 -6.60
N ASP A 86 5.91 -9.06 -6.99
CA ASP A 86 5.61 -10.28 -6.23
C ASP A 86 6.21 -10.22 -4.83
N ASN A 87 5.37 -10.42 -3.81
CA ASN A 87 5.80 -10.57 -2.42
C ASN A 87 6.19 -12.03 -2.16
N LYS A 88 7.45 -12.25 -1.76
CA LYS A 88 8.01 -13.57 -1.49
C LYS A 88 8.22 -13.82 0.00
N TYR A 89 8.34 -12.76 0.79
CA TYR A 89 8.67 -12.84 2.20
C TYR A 89 7.86 -11.83 3.01
N ASP A 90 7.48 -12.24 4.22
CA ASP A 90 6.85 -11.38 5.21
C ASP A 90 7.84 -11.11 6.34
N ILE A 91 8.04 -9.83 6.70
CA ILE A 91 8.84 -9.42 7.86
C ILE A 91 7.99 -8.73 8.90
N LYS A 92 8.25 -9.03 10.18
CA LYS A 92 7.40 -8.66 11.32
C LYS A 92 8.19 -7.96 12.43
N PRO A 93 8.52 -6.67 12.26
CA PRO A 93 9.33 -5.92 13.24
C PRO A 93 8.75 -5.94 14.66
N ASN A 94 7.42 -5.99 14.80
CA ASN A 94 6.75 -6.02 16.10
C ASN A 94 7.12 -7.26 16.94
N ILE A 95 7.49 -8.38 16.32
CA ILE A 95 8.03 -9.57 17.03
C ILE A 95 9.36 -9.24 17.72
N LEU A 96 10.24 -8.48 17.06
CA LEU A 96 11.50 -8.05 17.66
C LEU A 96 11.26 -7.06 18.79
N PHE A 97 10.30 -6.15 18.63
CA PHE A 97 9.92 -5.20 19.69
C PHE A 97 9.33 -5.92 20.90
N ALA A 98 8.51 -6.96 20.71
CA ALA A 98 8.02 -7.80 21.78
C ALA A 98 9.16 -8.55 22.50
N LYS A 99 10.09 -9.17 21.74
CA LYS A 99 11.28 -9.84 22.30
C LYS A 99 12.13 -8.89 23.17
N HIS A 100 12.20 -7.60 22.82
CA HIS A 100 12.93 -6.58 23.57
C HIS A 100 12.09 -5.83 24.61
N LYS A 101 10.88 -6.30 24.93
CA LYS A 101 9.95 -5.69 25.91
C LYS A 101 9.58 -4.24 25.57
N LEU A 102 9.55 -3.90 24.28
CA LEU A 102 9.02 -2.64 23.75
C LEU A 102 7.53 -2.77 23.39
N ILE A 103 7.05 -4.00 23.25
CA ILE A 103 5.64 -4.37 23.14
C ILE A 103 5.37 -5.42 24.23
N GLU A 104 4.24 -5.28 24.93
CA GLU A 104 3.76 -6.24 25.92
C GLU A 104 2.55 -6.98 25.37
N ILE A 105 2.55 -8.30 25.58
CA ILE A 105 1.52 -9.21 25.11
C ILE A 105 1.02 -9.99 26.33
N ASP A 106 -0.29 -10.14 26.47
CA ASP A 106 -0.90 -10.94 27.52
C ASP A 106 -0.74 -12.45 27.29
N GLU A 107 -1.20 -13.24 28.26
CA GLU A 107 -1.17 -14.70 28.23
C GLU A 107 -1.96 -15.33 27.05
N ASN A 108 -2.89 -14.58 26.45
CA ASN A 108 -3.70 -15.01 25.31
C ASN A 108 -3.09 -14.58 23.97
N GLY A 109 -1.88 -14.00 23.99
CA GLY A 109 -1.21 -13.53 22.80
C GLY A 109 -1.78 -12.20 22.26
N LYS A 110 -2.50 -11.42 23.07
CA LYS A 110 -3.06 -10.13 22.67
C LYS A 110 -2.20 -8.99 23.19
N LEU A 111 -2.13 -7.91 22.42
CA LEU A 111 -1.48 -6.67 22.82
C LEU A 111 -2.06 -6.14 24.13
N SER A 112 -1.24 -6.01 25.18
CA SER A 112 -1.64 -5.46 26.49
C SER A 112 -1.11 -4.04 26.70
N ASP A 113 0.13 -3.76 26.30
CA ASP A 113 0.70 -2.41 26.27
C ASP A 113 1.79 -2.31 25.19
N TRP A 114 2.21 -1.08 24.86
CA TRP A 114 3.30 -0.84 23.91
C TRP A 114 4.03 0.46 24.24
N ASN A 115 5.34 0.44 24.00
CA ASN A 115 6.18 1.63 23.95
C ASN A 115 6.54 1.99 22.50
N VAL A 116 6.62 0.99 21.63
CA VAL A 116 6.92 1.14 20.20
C VAL A 116 5.94 0.29 19.39
N TRP A 117 5.48 0.80 18.26
CA TRP A 117 4.64 0.04 17.32
C TRP A 117 5.07 0.32 15.87
N CYS A 118 5.30 -0.74 15.09
CA CYS A 118 5.40 -0.66 13.64
C CYS A 118 4.03 -0.93 13.02
N GLN A 119 3.46 0.09 12.37
CA GLN A 119 2.26 -0.03 11.57
C GLN A 119 2.64 -0.22 10.10
N ARG A 120 2.04 -1.23 9.46
CA ARG A 120 2.36 -1.61 8.09
C ARG A 120 1.82 -0.61 7.07
N SER A 121 2.52 -0.50 5.94
CA SER A 121 2.11 0.21 4.73
C SER A 121 2.78 -0.46 3.51
N GLY A 122 2.47 -1.74 3.28
CA GLY A 122 3.05 -2.56 2.21
C GLY A 122 4.53 -2.88 2.48
N GLY A 123 5.41 -2.56 1.53
CA GLY A 123 6.87 -2.65 1.70
C GLY A 123 7.47 -1.57 2.61
N THR A 124 6.65 -0.77 3.29
CA THR A 124 7.10 0.23 4.27
C THR A 124 6.37 0.05 5.60
N GLY A 125 7.01 0.49 6.68
CA GLY A 125 6.44 0.43 8.03
C GLY A 125 6.72 1.72 8.77
N GLN A 126 5.68 2.35 9.30
CA GLN A 126 5.83 3.53 10.16
C GLN A 126 5.96 3.09 11.61
N ILE A 127 7.02 3.54 12.26
CA ILE A 127 7.29 3.25 13.66
C ILE A 127 6.97 4.48 14.51
N ARG A 128 6.17 4.27 15.55
CA ARG A 128 5.78 5.32 16.51
C ARG A 128 6.19 4.92 17.92
N LEU A 129 6.66 5.90 18.68
CA LEU A 129 6.83 5.80 20.12
C LEU A 129 5.56 6.30 20.82
N LYS A 130 5.13 5.59 21.87
CA LYS A 130 4.01 6.03 22.73
C LYS A 130 4.34 7.32 23.46
N ASP A 131 5.54 7.40 24.05
CA ASP A 131 6.13 8.62 24.60
C ASP A 131 7.38 9.00 23.80
N LYS A 132 7.27 10.07 23.01
CA LYS A 132 8.34 10.55 22.14
C LYS A 132 9.57 11.07 22.89
N ASN A 133 9.40 11.44 24.16
CA ASN A 133 10.46 11.98 25.01
C ASN A 133 11.22 10.91 25.79
N ASN A 134 10.75 9.65 25.76
CA ASN A 134 11.41 8.56 26.46
C ASN A 134 12.69 8.12 25.73
N GLN A 135 13.81 8.69 26.14
CA GLN A 135 15.12 8.42 25.54
C GLN A 135 15.60 6.98 25.73
N GLU A 136 15.23 6.33 26.84
CA GLU A 136 15.62 4.94 27.06
C GLU A 136 14.97 4.00 26.03
N ILE A 137 13.66 4.18 25.80
CA ILE A 137 12.91 3.43 24.78
C ILE A 137 13.45 3.74 23.38
N ARG A 138 13.72 5.01 23.08
CA ARG A 138 14.27 5.43 21.79
C ARG A 138 15.63 4.78 21.52
N SER A 139 16.56 4.79 22.48
CA SER A 139 17.87 4.15 22.30
C SER A 139 17.75 2.63 22.11
N LYS A 140 16.84 1.95 22.82
CA LYS A 140 16.58 0.51 22.59
C LYS A 140 16.06 0.25 21.18
N LEU A 141 15.11 1.06 20.70
CA LEU A 141 14.60 0.96 19.34
C LEU A 141 15.72 1.17 18.31
N GLU A 142 16.54 2.21 18.47
CA GLU A 142 17.62 2.53 17.53
C GLU A 142 18.66 1.41 17.44
N VAL A 143 18.95 0.69 18.54
CA VAL A 143 19.81 -0.50 18.50
C VAL A 143 19.21 -1.57 17.58
N ILE A 144 17.91 -1.89 17.75
CA ILE A 144 17.21 -2.88 16.92
C ILE A 144 17.21 -2.47 15.44
N LEU A 145 16.91 -1.19 15.16
CA LEU A 145 16.90 -0.68 13.79
C LEU A 145 18.29 -0.73 13.14
N ASN A 146 19.34 -0.43 13.91
CA ASN A 146 20.72 -0.52 13.45
C ASN A 146 21.18 -1.97 13.22
N GLU A 147 20.66 -2.94 13.97
CA GLU A 147 20.91 -4.35 13.71
C GLU A 147 20.21 -4.81 12.43
N LEU A 148 18.93 -4.44 12.26
CA LEU A 148 18.16 -4.75 11.06
C LEU A 148 18.81 -4.23 9.78
N ILE A 149 19.32 -3.00 9.77
CA ILE A 149 19.95 -2.45 8.57
C ILE A 149 21.33 -3.07 8.25
N LYS A 150 22.00 -3.65 9.26
CA LYS A 150 23.31 -4.34 9.08
C LYS A 150 23.16 -5.79 8.67
N ASP A 151 22.05 -6.43 9.03
CA ASP A 151 21.77 -7.81 8.65
C ASP A 151 21.25 -7.88 7.21
N GLU A 152 22.04 -8.48 6.32
CA GLU A 152 21.66 -8.65 4.91
C GLU A 152 20.40 -9.53 4.73
N ASN A 153 20.07 -10.38 5.70
CA ASN A 153 18.91 -11.25 5.66
C ASN A 153 17.67 -10.67 6.35
N SER A 154 17.75 -9.47 6.91
CA SER A 154 16.62 -8.84 7.62
C SER A 154 15.46 -8.47 6.71
N GLY A 155 15.69 -8.37 5.39
CA GLY A 155 14.72 -7.84 4.45
C GLY A 155 14.54 -6.32 4.53
N ILE A 156 15.31 -5.59 5.35
CA ILE A 156 15.28 -4.12 5.42
C ILE A 156 16.33 -3.52 4.47
N SER A 157 15.89 -2.53 3.69
CA SER A 157 16.73 -1.76 2.76
C SER A 157 17.20 -0.45 3.39
N GLU A 158 16.30 0.24 4.08
CA GLU A 158 16.54 1.60 4.57
C GLU A 158 15.75 1.81 5.85
N VAL A 159 16.31 2.62 6.75
CA VAL A 159 15.63 3.16 7.92
C VAL A 159 15.84 4.66 7.87
N ILE A 160 14.75 5.42 7.90
CA ILE A 160 14.79 6.88 7.95
C ILE A 160 14.14 7.38 9.24
N THR A 161 14.60 8.53 9.71
CA THR A 161 13.98 9.25 10.83
C THR A 161 12.64 9.84 10.41
N GLY A 162 11.80 10.16 11.40
CA GLY A 162 10.55 10.88 11.16
C GLY A 162 10.76 12.27 10.53
N GLU A 163 11.89 12.92 10.81
CA GLU A 163 12.24 14.20 10.17
C GLU A 163 12.51 14.01 8.67
N GLU A 164 13.35 13.03 8.30
CA GLU A 164 13.59 12.71 6.89
C GLU A 164 12.31 12.27 6.17
N ALA A 165 11.45 11.52 6.84
CA ALA A 165 10.15 11.12 6.31
C ALA A 165 9.28 12.35 5.96
N ARG A 166 9.22 13.34 6.87
CA ARG A 166 8.44 14.57 6.69
C ARG A 166 9.04 15.53 5.66
N GLU A 167 10.31 15.87 5.82
CA GLU A 167 10.93 16.98 5.11
C GLU A 167 11.47 16.54 3.74
N SER A 168 12.09 15.36 3.67
CA SER A 168 12.74 14.86 2.45
C SER A 168 11.79 14.00 1.61
N ARG A 169 11.10 13.04 2.24
CA ARG A 169 10.23 12.07 1.53
C ARG A 169 8.77 12.53 1.42
N ARG A 170 8.36 13.51 2.23
CA ARG A 170 6.99 14.06 2.28
C ARG A 170 5.90 13.02 2.55
N GLY A 171 6.17 12.08 3.45
CA GLY A 171 5.23 11.03 3.88
C GLY A 171 5.33 10.74 5.37
N PHE A 172 4.36 10.00 5.91
CA PHE A 172 4.34 9.53 7.31
C PHE A 172 4.57 10.64 8.36
N PRO A 173 3.72 11.69 8.41
CA PRO A 173 3.99 12.87 9.22
C PRO A 173 4.13 12.57 10.73
N ASP A 174 3.42 11.56 11.22
CA ASP A 174 3.39 11.22 12.64
C ASP A 174 4.46 10.20 13.06
N ALA A 175 5.22 9.66 12.11
CA ALA A 175 6.25 8.65 12.37
C ALA A 175 7.43 9.23 13.16
N ASP A 176 7.99 8.41 14.04
CA ASP A 176 9.28 8.65 14.68
C ASP A 176 10.43 8.05 13.85
N TYR A 177 10.17 6.91 13.20
CA TYR A 177 11.04 6.29 12.20
C TYR A 177 10.18 5.63 11.12
N VAL A 178 10.73 5.45 9.93
CA VAL A 178 10.13 4.64 8.86
C VAL A 178 11.15 3.62 8.40
N ILE A 179 10.71 2.37 8.28
CA ILE A 179 11.49 1.29 7.70
C ILE A 179 11.00 1.00 6.28
N ILE A 180 11.92 0.73 5.38
CA ILE A 180 11.65 0.37 3.98
C ILE A 180 12.25 -1.01 3.73
N SER A 181 11.43 -1.93 3.22
CA SER A 181 11.85 -3.29 2.91
C SER A 181 12.62 -3.37 1.59
N LYS A 182 13.35 -4.46 1.40
CA LYS A 182 13.92 -4.85 0.12
C LYS A 182 12.79 -5.29 -0.84
N PRO A 183 12.97 -5.17 -2.17
CA PRO A 183 11.98 -5.66 -3.13
C PRO A 183 11.61 -7.13 -2.88
N GLY A 184 10.31 -7.43 -2.91
CA GLY A 184 9.75 -8.76 -2.64
C GLY A 184 9.54 -9.09 -1.15
N TYR A 185 9.77 -8.14 -0.24
CA TYR A 185 9.46 -8.26 1.18
C TYR A 185 8.28 -7.36 1.54
N GLU A 186 7.31 -7.89 2.28
CA GLU A 186 6.18 -7.14 2.84
C GLU A 186 6.32 -6.99 4.35
N ILE A 187 5.93 -5.84 4.90
CA ILE A 187 5.88 -5.62 6.35
C ILE A 187 4.51 -6.03 6.89
N ARG A 188 4.54 -6.83 7.96
CA ARG A 188 3.38 -7.30 8.70
C ARG A 188 3.43 -6.83 10.15
N GLU A 189 2.28 -6.87 10.82
CA GLU A 189 2.09 -6.28 12.15
C GLU A 189 2.10 -7.32 13.29
N ASP A 190 2.28 -8.60 12.96
CA ASP A 190 2.27 -9.70 13.91
C ASP A 190 3.24 -9.43 15.06
N THR A 191 2.80 -9.75 16.28
CA THR A 191 3.56 -9.59 17.53
C THR A 191 4.08 -10.92 18.06
N ILE A 192 3.67 -12.04 17.46
CA ILE A 192 4.01 -13.42 17.87
C ILE A 192 4.45 -14.20 16.64
N GLY A 193 5.43 -15.07 16.82
CA GLY A 193 5.93 -15.99 15.80
C GLY A 193 7.38 -15.68 15.41
N GLU A 194 7.72 -15.99 14.16
CA GLU A 194 9.02 -15.70 13.58
C GLU A 194 9.06 -14.33 12.91
N TYR A 195 10.24 -13.71 12.93
CA TYR A 195 10.45 -12.39 12.32
C TYR A 195 10.25 -12.42 10.81
N LEU A 196 10.67 -13.49 10.14
CA LEU A 196 10.65 -13.64 8.68
C LEU A 196 9.96 -14.95 8.31
N ASP A 197 8.97 -14.87 7.44
CA ASP A 197 8.32 -16.02 6.80
C ASP A 197 8.53 -16.00 5.29
N SER A 198 8.57 -17.18 4.66
CA SER A 198 8.55 -17.33 3.20
C SER A 198 7.12 -17.58 2.75
N ASN A 199 6.65 -16.81 1.76
CA ASN A 199 5.31 -16.93 1.18
C ASN A 199 5.25 -17.96 0.03
N THR A 200 6.26 -18.82 -0.08
CA THR A 200 6.40 -19.89 -1.08
C THR A 200 5.83 -21.22 -0.62
#